data_AF-A0A818AZC6-F1
#
_entry.id   AF-A0A818AZC6-F1
#
_cell.length_a   1.000
_cell.length_b   1.000
_cell.length_c   1.000
_cell.angle_alpha   90.00
_cell.angle_beta   90.00
_cell.angle_gamma   90.00
#
_symmetry.space_group_name_H-M   'P 1'
#
loop_
_entity.id
_entity.type
_entity.pdbx_description
1 polymer ?
#
loop_
_entity_poly.entity_id
_entity_poly.type
_entity_poly.pdbx_seq_one_letter_code
_entity_poly.pdbx_strand_id
1 'polypeptide(L)'
;MNYSSYISGIQDNSTVELIPCEYCDKQINVHDWEWHSRQCANTNKYDGLNRNKQNAAKSNHNLIPCEVCKESVPFQDFEAHEIECRRKQAASFTTNAFYEQGLGGIFSLPEHWDQSSPYNLSRYTLQPDTDEYKFVADNFHKTLQSNQIVQIERIQNRRWYRQYDAHKDDFIERYGRSTEQWLFHGCKSESVDAIINDCFNRSHAVRCAAGQGIYFATQASTSLSYTQPDSNGLRHMFMARVLVGKTTAGTQSTRVCPPGFDTTGGGTVFVTYHDAQAYGEYLIAFR
;
A
#
# COMPACT_ATOMS: atom_id res chain seq x y z
N MET A 1 51.85 -39.76 5.89
CA MET A 1 52.52 -38.51 5.47
C MET A 1 51.58 -37.35 5.74
N ASN A 2 52.13 -36.36 6.43
CA ASN A 2 51.51 -35.17 7.01
C ASN A 2 50.69 -34.35 6.01
N TYR A 3 49.51 -33.87 6.43
CA TYR A 3 48.91 -32.66 5.88
C TYR A 3 49.24 -31.51 6.83
N SER A 4 50.24 -30.71 6.43
CA SER A 4 50.58 -29.44 7.07
C SER A 4 50.15 -28.30 6.16
N SER A 5 49.44 -27.36 6.77
CA SER A 5 49.53 -25.90 6.59
C SER A 5 49.41 -25.30 5.18
N TYR A 6 48.30 -24.60 4.92
CA TYR A 6 48.29 -23.27 4.30
C TYR A 6 47.01 -22.54 4.72
N ILE A 7 47.10 -21.71 5.78
CA ILE A 7 46.19 -20.60 6.01
C ILE A 7 47.04 -19.34 6.11
N SER A 8 47.03 -18.56 5.04
CA SER A 8 47.37 -17.14 4.99
C SER A 8 46.18 -16.51 4.26
N GLY A 9 45.32 -15.76 4.92
CA GLY A 9 45.61 -14.42 5.40
C GLY A 9 44.60 -13.50 4.72
N ILE A 10 43.42 -13.38 5.31
CA ILE A 10 42.50 -12.28 5.03
C ILE A 10 42.48 -11.47 6.32
N GLN A 11 43.22 -10.36 6.31
CA GLN A 11 43.03 -9.31 7.30
C GLN A 11 41.67 -8.68 7.02
N ASP A 12 40.67 -9.07 7.80
CA ASP A 12 39.38 -8.39 7.84
C ASP A 12 39.62 -7.01 8.48
N ASN A 13 39.51 -5.97 7.66
CA ASN A 13 39.62 -4.58 8.06
C ASN A 13 38.19 -4.00 8.15
N SER A 14 37.32 -4.70 8.86
CA SER A 14 35.97 -4.24 9.19
C SER A 14 36.07 -3.16 10.27
N THR A 15 35.76 -1.92 9.91
CA THR A 15 35.59 -0.83 10.87
C THR A 15 34.49 -1.24 11.85
N VAL A 16 34.85 -1.44 13.11
CA VAL A 16 33.90 -1.78 14.17
C VAL A 16 32.94 -0.62 14.36
N GLU A 17 31.71 -0.77 13.88
CA GLU A 17 30.66 0.23 14.02
C GLU A 17 30.10 0.17 15.45
N LEU A 18 30.37 1.22 16.23
CA LEU A 18 29.98 1.34 17.64
C LEU A 18 28.79 2.28 17.77
N ILE A 19 27.78 1.88 18.56
CA ILE A 19 26.58 2.66 18.85
C ILE A 19 26.41 2.76 20.37
N PRO A 20 26.05 3.93 20.94
CA PRO A 20 25.83 4.07 22.37
C PRO A 20 24.60 3.29 22.84
N CYS A 21 24.72 2.63 24.00
CA CYS A 21 23.58 2.01 24.68
C CYS A 21 22.73 3.06 25.40
N GLU A 22 21.43 3.09 25.11
CA GLU A 22 20.46 4.06 25.67
C GLU A 22 20.31 4.02 27.21
N TYR A 23 20.78 2.96 27.87
CA TYR A 23 20.65 2.79 29.32
C TYR A 23 21.95 3.11 30.09
N CYS A 24 23.12 3.08 29.44
CA CYS A 24 24.40 3.26 30.12
C CYS A 24 25.46 4.06 29.34
N ASP A 25 25.12 4.56 28.14
CA ASP A 25 25.95 5.35 27.23
C ASP A 25 27.29 4.69 26.81
N LYS A 26 27.49 3.40 27.11
CA LYS A 26 28.66 2.66 26.61
C LYS A 26 28.55 2.45 25.12
N GLN A 27 29.66 2.63 24.42
CA GLN A 27 29.81 2.36 22.99
C GLN A 27 29.87 0.84 22.77
N ILE A 28 28.86 0.26 22.13
CA ILE A 28 28.72 -1.18 21.90
C ILE A 28 28.81 -1.46 20.41
N ASN A 29 29.50 -2.54 20.05
CA ASN A 29 29.48 -3.04 18.68
C ASN A 29 28.04 -3.31 18.23
N VAL A 30 27.66 -2.82 17.05
CA VAL A 30 26.32 -3.01 16.49
C VAL A 30 25.83 -4.47 16.51
N HIS A 31 26.74 -5.44 16.33
CA HIS A 31 26.41 -6.87 16.37
C HIS A 31 26.11 -7.39 17.79
N ASP A 32 26.67 -6.76 18.82
CA ASP A 32 26.45 -7.13 20.23
C ASP A 32 25.38 -6.25 20.90
N TRP A 33 24.90 -5.21 20.20
CA TRP A 33 24.02 -4.18 20.75
C TRP A 33 22.70 -4.75 21.28
N GLU A 34 22.06 -5.66 20.54
CA GLU A 34 20.75 -6.20 20.94
C GLU A 34 20.86 -7.07 22.21
N TRP A 35 21.95 -7.84 22.33
CA TRP A 35 22.21 -8.64 23.52
C TRP A 35 22.54 -7.74 24.72
N HIS A 36 23.41 -6.75 24.54
CA HIS A 36 23.77 -5.79 25.58
C HIS A 36 22.55 -4.99 26.06
N SER A 37 21.75 -4.46 25.13
CA SER A 37 20.57 -3.63 25.43
C SER A 37 19.55 -4.38 26.28
N ARG A 38 19.28 -5.66 25.97
CA ARG A 38 18.38 -6.51 26.78
C ARG A 38 18.88 -6.75 28.21
N GLN A 39 20.19 -6.95 28.39
CA GLN A 39 20.78 -7.14 29.72
C GLN A 39 20.85 -5.82 30.50
N CYS A 40 21.17 -4.72 29.82
CA CYS A 40 21.29 -3.39 30.41
C CYS A 40 19.92 -2.85 30.86
N ALA A 41 18.88 -3.07 30.05
CA ALA A 41 17.50 -2.71 30.38
C ALA A 41 16.99 -3.44 31.63
N ASN A 42 17.36 -4.72 31.81
CA ASN A 42 16.91 -5.50 32.97
C ASN A 42 17.68 -5.19 34.26
N THR A 43 18.94 -4.75 34.16
CA THR A 43 19.76 -4.39 35.33
C THR A 43 19.51 -2.96 35.82
N ASN A 44 19.10 -2.04 34.95
CA ASN A 44 18.83 -0.63 35.30
C ASN A 44 17.35 -0.28 35.59
N LYS A 45 16.48 -1.30 35.71
CA LYS A 45 15.03 -1.12 35.93
C LYS A 45 14.63 -0.37 37.22
N TYR A 46 15.52 -0.26 38.20
CA TYR A 46 15.24 0.38 39.49
C TYR A 46 15.82 1.81 39.65
N ASP A 47 16.66 2.27 38.72
CA ASP A 47 17.28 3.61 38.78
C ASP A 47 16.60 4.65 37.84
N GLY A 48 15.67 4.19 36.99
CA GLY A 48 15.03 4.99 35.93
C GLY A 48 14.01 6.04 36.40
N LEU A 49 13.61 6.04 37.68
CA LEU A 49 12.63 7.01 38.20
C LEU A 49 13.26 8.23 38.89
N ASN A 50 14.57 8.23 39.17
CA ASN A 50 15.22 9.32 39.91
C ASN A 50 16.25 10.14 39.09
N ARG A 51 16.57 9.76 37.85
CA ARG A 51 17.46 10.55 36.97
C ARG A 51 16.75 11.66 36.20
N ASN A 52 15.42 11.60 36.06
CA ASN A 52 14.62 12.62 35.37
C ASN A 52 14.47 13.96 36.13
N LYS A 53 15.14 14.14 37.28
CA LYS A 53 15.08 15.41 38.05
C LYS A 53 16.43 16.10 38.29
N GLN A 54 17.57 15.52 37.90
CA GLN A 54 18.88 16.12 38.20
C GLN A 54 19.75 16.51 36.99
N ASN A 55 19.33 16.20 35.75
CA ASN A 55 20.08 16.60 34.56
C ASN A 55 19.53 17.85 33.85
N ALA A 56 18.69 18.65 34.51
CA ALA A 56 18.22 19.95 34.00
C ALA A 56 19.30 21.06 34.04
N ALA A 57 20.53 20.75 34.42
CA ALA A 57 21.61 21.72 34.55
C ALA A 57 22.94 21.12 34.07
N LYS A 58 23.13 21.02 32.75
CA LYS A 58 24.42 21.10 32.01
C LYS A 58 24.30 20.47 30.61
N SER A 59 23.84 21.24 29.63
CA SER A 59 24.43 21.27 28.28
C SER A 59 23.69 22.29 27.42
N ASN A 60 24.44 23.16 26.76
CA ASN A 60 23.97 24.11 25.75
C ASN A 60 23.68 23.39 24.40
N HIS A 61 23.02 22.23 24.44
CA HIS A 61 22.66 21.44 23.25
C HIS A 61 21.14 21.28 23.06
N ASN A 62 20.33 22.07 23.75
CA ASN A 62 18.88 21.92 23.72
C ASN A 62 18.19 22.55 22.49
N LEU A 63 18.90 23.00 21.46
CA LEU A 63 18.27 23.56 20.26
C LEU A 63 18.27 22.53 19.12
N ILE A 64 17.09 22.16 18.65
CA ILE A 64 16.86 21.25 17.53
C ILE A 64 16.43 22.08 16.31
N PRO A 65 17.09 21.92 15.15
CA PRO A 65 16.66 22.60 13.93
C PRO A 65 15.31 22.05 13.47
N CYS A 66 14.32 22.94 13.32
CA CYS A 66 13.06 22.59 12.68
C CYS A 66 13.30 22.26 11.21
N GLU A 67 12.80 21.11 10.74
CA GLU A 67 12.97 20.74 9.33
C GLU A 67 12.24 21.65 8.36
N VAL A 68 11.22 22.38 8.83
CA VAL A 68 10.34 23.25 8.03
C VAL A 68 10.94 24.65 7.87
N CYS A 69 11.24 25.36 8.95
CA CYS A 69 11.74 26.74 8.90
C CYS A 69 13.27 26.86 9.08
N LYS A 70 13.96 25.76 9.42
CA LYS A 70 15.40 25.69 9.74
C LYS A 70 15.84 26.51 10.96
N GLU A 71 14.92 27.12 11.69
CA GLU A 71 15.21 27.75 12.98
C GLU A 71 15.54 26.69 14.03
N SER A 72 16.49 26.99 14.91
CA SER A 72 16.86 26.09 16.02
C SER A 72 15.98 26.38 17.23
N VAL A 73 15.21 25.39 17.67
CA VAL A 73 14.15 25.53 18.67
C VAL A 73 14.48 24.70 19.91
N PRO A 74 14.24 25.20 21.13
CA PRO A 74 14.40 24.41 22.35
C PRO A 74 13.66 23.08 22.28
N PHE A 75 14.29 21.97 22.69
CA PHE A 75 13.70 20.62 22.67
C PHE A 75 12.31 20.57 23.31
N GLN A 76 12.14 21.26 24.45
CA GLN A 76 10.87 21.35 25.17
C GLN A 76 9.75 22.04 24.36
N ASP A 77 10.10 22.87 23.39
CA ASP A 77 9.17 23.65 22.56
C ASP A 77 9.08 23.09 21.12
N PHE A 78 9.87 22.06 20.80
CA PHE A 78 10.02 21.53 19.43
C PHE A 78 8.71 20.98 18.87
N GLU A 79 7.95 20.18 19.63
CA GLU A 79 6.70 19.58 19.16
C GLU A 79 5.62 20.64 18.89
N ALA A 80 5.46 21.62 19.79
CA ALA A 80 4.52 22.71 19.61
C ALA A 80 4.92 23.63 18.44
N HIS A 81 6.22 23.91 18.31
CA HIS A 81 6.75 24.65 17.17
C HIS A 81 6.56 23.89 15.86
N GLU A 82 6.80 22.57 15.81
CA GLU A 82 6.67 21.77 14.60
C GLU A 82 5.22 21.75 14.10
N ILE A 83 4.25 21.56 15.01
CA ILE A 83 2.82 21.61 14.67
C ILE A 83 2.44 22.98 14.10
N GLU A 84 2.81 24.07 14.78
CA GLU A 84 2.46 25.42 14.31
C GLU A 84 3.23 25.82 13.05
N CYS A 85 4.48 25.40 12.90
CA CYS A 85 5.31 25.68 11.73
C CYS A 85 4.79 24.93 10.49
N ARG A 86 4.40 23.65 10.64
CA ARG A 86 3.72 22.89 9.59
C ARG A 86 2.33 23.48 9.30
N ARG A 87 1.60 23.97 10.31
CA ARG A 87 0.30 24.64 10.12
C ARG A 87 0.44 25.97 9.37
N LYS A 88 1.45 26.78 9.69
CA LYS A 88 1.76 28.04 8.98
C LYS A 88 2.23 27.79 7.56
N GLN A 89 3.02 26.74 7.34
CA GLN A 89 3.37 26.28 5.99
C GLN A 89 2.10 25.85 5.23
N ALA A 90 1.24 25.02 5.82
CA ALA A 90 -0.03 24.61 5.22
C ALA A 90 -1.01 25.79 5.00
N ALA A 91 -1.03 26.79 5.87
CA ALA A 91 -1.84 28.00 5.72
C ALA A 91 -1.29 28.96 4.66
N SER A 92 0.03 28.93 4.39
CA SER A 92 0.62 29.59 3.21
C SER A 92 0.34 28.84 1.89
N PHE A 93 -0.11 27.57 1.98
CA PHE A 93 -0.54 26.74 0.86
C PHE A 93 -2.06 26.75 0.61
N THR A 94 -2.86 27.46 1.43
CA THR A 94 -4.31 27.58 1.25
C THR A 94 -4.75 29.01 0.97
N THR A 95 -4.17 29.63 -0.06
CA THR A 95 -4.88 30.66 -0.82
C THR A 95 -4.68 30.44 -2.32
N ASN A 96 -5.70 29.81 -2.90
CA ASN A 96 -6.14 29.88 -4.30
C ASN A 96 -5.19 29.37 -5.39
N ALA A 97 -5.54 28.18 -5.90
CA ALA A 97 -5.72 27.79 -7.30
C ALA A 97 -4.73 28.28 -8.40
N PHE A 98 -4.47 27.35 -9.33
CA PHE A 98 -3.86 27.51 -10.66
C PHE A 98 -2.32 27.35 -10.70
N TYR A 99 -1.85 26.21 -11.22
CA TYR A 99 -1.37 25.96 -12.60
C TYR A 99 0.14 26.18 -12.73
N GLU A 100 0.80 25.14 -13.23
CA GLU A 100 2.11 25.16 -13.88
C GLU A 100 3.27 25.86 -13.13
N GLN A 101 4.11 25.06 -12.47
CA GLN A 101 5.52 24.91 -12.85
C GLN A 101 6.28 24.01 -11.86
N GLY A 102 6.64 22.82 -12.35
CA GLY A 102 7.96 22.19 -12.14
C GLY A 102 8.35 21.76 -10.73
N LEU A 103 8.12 20.49 -10.41
CA LEU A 103 9.15 19.44 -10.24
C LEU A 103 8.57 18.30 -9.35
N GLY A 104 8.01 17.30 -10.03
CA GLY A 104 7.27 16.17 -9.47
C GLY A 104 6.12 15.89 -10.43
N GLY A 105 6.11 14.72 -11.07
CA GLY A 105 5.15 14.40 -12.15
C GLY A 105 3.73 14.83 -11.78
N ILE A 106 3.07 15.56 -12.68
CA ILE A 106 1.67 15.95 -12.51
C ILE A 106 0.89 14.64 -12.38
N PHE A 107 0.41 14.34 -11.17
CA PHE A 107 -0.53 13.25 -10.98
C PHE A 107 -1.82 13.62 -11.74
N SER A 108 -1.97 13.08 -12.94
CA SER A 108 -3.17 13.24 -13.76
C SER A 108 -4.17 12.16 -13.37
N LEU A 109 -5.38 12.57 -13.00
CA LEU A 109 -6.50 11.64 -12.93
C LEU A 109 -6.81 11.10 -14.33
N PRO A 110 -7.44 9.92 -14.44
CA PRO A 110 -7.77 9.36 -15.75
C PRO A 110 -8.66 10.31 -16.54
N GLU A 111 -8.37 10.47 -17.83
CA GLU A 111 -9.06 11.42 -18.70
C GLU A 111 -10.57 11.15 -18.79
N HIS A 112 -10.96 9.86 -18.75
CA HIS A 112 -12.36 9.44 -18.82
C HIS A 112 -13.14 9.67 -17.53
N TRP A 113 -12.51 10.13 -16.44
CA TRP A 113 -13.24 10.46 -15.22
C TRP A 113 -14.06 11.73 -15.39
N ASP A 114 -15.24 11.73 -14.77
CA ASP A 114 -16.02 12.92 -14.56
C ASP A 114 -15.29 13.82 -13.55
N GLN A 115 -14.74 14.92 -14.06
CA GLN A 115 -13.98 15.89 -13.29
C GLN A 115 -14.88 16.92 -12.58
N SER A 116 -16.19 16.92 -12.85
CA SER A 116 -17.13 17.86 -12.25
C SER A 116 -17.39 17.60 -10.76
N SER A 117 -17.16 16.37 -10.30
CA SER A 117 -17.35 16.00 -8.90
C SER A 117 -16.27 16.64 -8.00
N PRO A 118 -16.67 17.44 -6.98
CA PRO A 118 -15.73 17.97 -6.00
C PRO A 118 -15.29 16.92 -4.97
N TYR A 119 -15.92 15.74 -4.97
CA TYR A 119 -15.68 14.69 -3.98
C TYR A 119 -14.48 13.80 -4.36
N ASN A 120 -13.78 13.31 -3.34
CA ASN A 120 -12.68 12.36 -3.52
C ASN A 120 -13.15 10.95 -3.91
N LEU A 121 -14.43 10.66 -3.68
CA LEU A 121 -15.09 9.42 -4.03
C LEU A 121 -16.43 9.75 -4.69
N SER A 122 -16.65 9.25 -5.89
CA SER A 122 -17.95 9.28 -6.56
C SER A 122 -18.19 8.01 -7.38
N ARG A 123 -19.45 7.70 -7.63
CA ARG A 123 -19.90 6.62 -8.52
C ARG A 123 -20.59 7.29 -9.71
N TYR A 124 -20.13 7.00 -10.92
CA TYR A 124 -20.67 7.56 -12.14
C TYR A 124 -21.33 6.46 -12.96
N THR A 125 -22.65 6.54 -13.14
CA THR A 125 -23.40 5.55 -13.91
C THR A 125 -23.12 5.72 -15.41
N LEU A 126 -22.57 4.67 -16.02
CA LEU A 126 -22.28 4.67 -17.44
C LEU A 126 -23.57 4.55 -18.27
N GLN A 127 -23.63 5.32 -19.35
CA GLN A 127 -24.75 5.24 -20.30
C GLN A 127 -24.52 4.06 -21.26
N PRO A 128 -25.54 3.21 -21.54
CA PRO A 128 -25.38 2.00 -22.35
C PRO A 128 -24.84 2.19 -23.77
N ASP A 129 -24.99 3.38 -24.35
CA ASP A 129 -24.56 3.74 -25.69
C ASP A 129 -23.07 4.13 -25.77
N THR A 130 -22.41 4.37 -24.63
CA THR A 130 -20.99 4.75 -24.57
C THR A 130 -20.06 3.57 -24.85
N ASP A 131 -18.90 3.87 -25.43
CA ASP A 131 -17.87 2.85 -25.69
C ASP A 131 -17.30 2.26 -24.38
N GLU A 132 -17.25 3.05 -23.32
CA GLU A 132 -16.84 2.60 -21.99
C GLU A 132 -17.81 1.56 -21.41
N TYR A 133 -19.12 1.79 -21.51
CA TYR A 133 -20.11 0.80 -21.10
C TYR A 133 -19.97 -0.48 -21.91
N LYS A 134 -19.89 -0.36 -23.24
CA LYS A 134 -19.75 -1.52 -24.16
C LYS A 134 -18.50 -2.32 -23.85
N PHE A 135 -17.38 -1.66 -23.58
CA PHE A 135 -16.14 -2.32 -23.18
C PHE A 135 -16.32 -3.20 -21.94
N VAL A 136 -16.96 -2.69 -20.88
CA VAL A 136 -17.20 -3.47 -19.66
C VAL A 136 -18.22 -4.58 -19.90
N ALA A 137 -19.32 -4.28 -20.60
CA ALA A 137 -20.38 -5.23 -20.93
C ALA A 137 -19.85 -6.40 -21.78
N ASP A 138 -19.07 -6.11 -22.82
CA ASP A 138 -18.47 -7.12 -23.70
C ASP A 138 -17.52 -8.04 -22.92
N ASN A 139 -16.68 -7.48 -22.04
CA ASN A 139 -15.79 -8.29 -21.21
C ASN A 139 -16.55 -9.20 -20.24
N PHE A 140 -17.64 -8.71 -19.65
CA PHE A 140 -18.52 -9.49 -18.78
C PHE A 140 -19.25 -10.60 -19.58
N HIS A 141 -19.84 -10.24 -20.72
CA HIS A 141 -20.61 -11.14 -21.58
C HIS A 141 -19.75 -12.14 -22.36
N LYS A 142 -18.42 -12.03 -22.39
CA LYS A 142 -17.54 -13.12 -22.87
C LYS A 142 -17.86 -14.47 -22.22
N THR A 143 -18.28 -14.46 -20.95
CA THR A 143 -18.54 -15.70 -20.19
C THR A 143 -19.87 -15.76 -19.47
N LEU A 144 -20.62 -14.66 -19.39
CA LEU A 144 -21.94 -14.58 -18.74
C LEU A 144 -23.02 -14.05 -19.70
N GLN A 145 -23.10 -14.63 -20.89
CA GLN A 145 -23.94 -14.17 -22.02
C GLN A 145 -25.44 -14.09 -21.68
N SER A 146 -25.93 -14.97 -20.80
CA SER A 146 -27.34 -15.02 -20.40
C SER A 146 -27.70 -14.06 -19.27
N ASN A 147 -26.71 -13.44 -18.62
CA ASN A 147 -26.94 -12.56 -17.48
C ASN A 147 -27.24 -11.14 -17.94
N GLN A 148 -28.29 -10.56 -17.36
CA GLN A 148 -28.73 -9.21 -17.70
C GLN A 148 -27.95 -8.21 -16.86
N ILE A 149 -27.14 -7.36 -17.50
CA ILE A 149 -26.57 -6.19 -16.84
C ILE A 149 -27.69 -5.18 -16.59
N VAL A 150 -27.83 -4.76 -15.34
CA VAL A 150 -28.81 -3.76 -14.90
C VAL A 150 -28.19 -2.38 -14.87
N GLN A 151 -26.94 -2.29 -14.41
CA GLN A 151 -26.21 -1.03 -14.32
C GLN A 151 -24.70 -1.29 -14.28
N ILE A 152 -23.93 -0.36 -14.85
CA ILE A 152 -22.48 -0.29 -14.69
C ILE A 152 -22.14 1.07 -14.11
N GLU A 153 -21.39 1.10 -13.02
CA GLU A 153 -20.89 2.32 -12.40
C GLU A 153 -19.38 2.36 -12.50
N ARG A 154 -18.83 3.46 -13.00
CA ARG A 154 -17.42 3.80 -12.83
C ARG A 154 -17.21 4.33 -11.43
N ILE A 155 -16.32 3.69 -10.68
CA ILE A 155 -15.88 4.14 -9.36
C ILE A 155 -14.75 5.15 -9.57
N GLN A 156 -14.88 6.32 -8.96
CA GLN A 156 -13.88 7.39 -9.01
C GLN A 156 -13.39 7.67 -7.59
N ASN A 157 -12.50 6.82 -7.10
CA ASN A 157 -11.88 7.00 -5.79
C ASN A 157 -10.45 7.54 -5.97
N ARG A 158 -10.27 8.86 -5.83
CA ARG A 158 -8.97 9.53 -6.04
C ARG A 158 -7.87 8.99 -5.12
N ARG A 159 -8.20 8.65 -3.87
CA ARG A 159 -7.23 8.09 -2.91
C ARG A 159 -6.76 6.71 -3.38
N TRP A 160 -7.71 5.85 -3.73
CA TRP A 160 -7.41 4.49 -4.17
C TRP A 160 -6.63 4.51 -5.49
N TYR A 161 -7.06 5.32 -6.46
CA TYR A 161 -6.38 5.43 -7.74
C TYR A 161 -4.94 5.95 -7.59
N ARG A 162 -4.67 6.95 -6.74
CA ARG A 162 -3.31 7.42 -6.44
C ARG A 162 -2.37 6.32 -5.95
N GLN A 163 -2.85 5.52 -4.98
CA GLN A 163 -2.06 4.43 -4.42
C GLN A 163 -1.78 3.37 -5.48
N TYR A 164 -2.80 3.04 -6.26
CA TYR A 164 -2.70 2.09 -7.36
C TYR A 164 -1.72 2.57 -8.47
N ASP A 165 -1.83 3.82 -8.89
CA ASP A 165 -1.04 4.41 -9.97
C ASP A 165 0.44 4.52 -9.59
N ALA A 166 0.74 4.94 -8.36
CA ALA A 166 2.11 4.92 -7.84
C ALA A 166 2.70 3.50 -7.78
N HIS A 167 1.89 2.49 -7.46
CA HIS A 167 2.35 1.10 -7.46
C HIS A 167 2.49 0.54 -8.89
N LYS A 168 1.65 1.00 -9.82
CA LYS A 168 1.74 0.67 -11.25
C LYS A 168 3.06 1.17 -11.85
N ASP A 169 3.50 2.37 -11.46
CA ASP A 169 4.80 2.91 -11.90
C ASP A 169 5.97 2.01 -11.46
N ASP A 170 5.99 1.54 -10.21
CA ASP A 170 6.97 0.55 -9.72
C ASP A 170 6.96 -0.74 -10.59
N PHE A 171 5.77 -1.27 -10.92
CA PHE A 171 5.69 -2.44 -11.79
C PHE A 171 6.22 -2.15 -13.20
N ILE A 172 5.93 -0.98 -13.76
CA ILE A 172 6.45 -0.60 -15.09
C ILE A 172 7.97 -0.48 -15.05
N GLU A 173 8.55 0.11 -14.01
CA GLU A 173 10.00 0.22 -13.84
C GLU A 173 10.66 -1.16 -13.70
N ARG A 174 10.12 -2.05 -12.86
CA ARG A 174 10.68 -3.39 -12.65
C ARG A 174 10.57 -4.30 -13.88
N TYR A 175 9.56 -4.11 -14.71
CA TYR A 175 9.26 -5.01 -15.84
C TYR A 175 9.53 -4.41 -17.22
N GLY A 176 9.78 -3.11 -17.32
CA GLY A 176 9.92 -2.38 -18.60
C GLY A 176 8.64 -2.35 -19.44
N ARG A 177 7.49 -2.74 -18.88
CA ARG A 177 6.20 -2.84 -19.56
C ARG A 177 5.05 -2.87 -18.56
N SER A 178 3.83 -2.58 -19.03
CA SER A 178 2.62 -2.81 -18.22
C SER A 178 2.40 -4.30 -17.96
N THR A 179 2.06 -4.62 -16.72
CA THR A 179 1.61 -5.95 -16.29
C THR A 179 0.16 -5.93 -15.79
N GLU A 180 -0.52 -4.81 -16.02
CA GLU A 180 -1.92 -4.59 -15.68
C GLU A 180 -2.81 -5.51 -16.51
N GLN A 181 -3.80 -6.13 -15.85
CA GLN A 181 -4.86 -6.89 -16.50
C GLN A 181 -6.23 -6.45 -15.97
N TRP A 182 -7.22 -6.50 -16.86
CA TRP A 182 -8.62 -6.41 -16.48
C TRP A 182 -9.11 -7.76 -15.97
N LEU A 183 -9.47 -7.81 -14.68
CA LEU A 183 -9.94 -9.02 -14.02
C LEU A 183 -11.23 -8.75 -13.25
N PHE A 184 -11.94 -9.83 -12.92
CA PHE A 184 -13.21 -9.78 -12.20
C PHE A 184 -13.04 -10.17 -10.74
N HIS A 185 -13.80 -9.52 -9.85
CA HIS A 185 -13.91 -9.86 -8.45
C HIS A 185 -15.39 -9.91 -8.04
N GLY A 186 -15.91 -11.10 -7.78
CA GLY A 186 -17.25 -11.29 -7.25
C GLY A 186 -17.28 -10.97 -5.76
N CYS A 187 -18.29 -10.25 -5.31
CA CYS A 187 -18.46 -9.92 -3.90
C CYS A 187 -19.93 -10.01 -3.49
N LYS A 188 -20.18 -10.03 -2.17
CA LYS A 188 -21.53 -9.88 -1.63
C LYS A 188 -21.96 -8.42 -1.73
N SER A 189 -23.26 -8.19 -1.90
CA SER A 189 -23.83 -6.85 -1.96
C SER A 189 -23.48 -6.03 -0.71
N GLU A 190 -23.47 -6.66 0.48
CA GLU A 190 -23.07 -5.99 1.74
C GLU A 190 -21.60 -5.55 1.78
N SER A 191 -20.73 -6.10 0.92
CA SER A 191 -19.29 -5.78 0.87
C SER A 191 -18.96 -4.67 -0.13
N VAL A 192 -19.89 -4.28 -1.00
CA VAL A 192 -19.64 -3.31 -2.09
C VAL A 192 -19.15 -1.98 -1.56
N ASP A 193 -19.87 -1.38 -0.62
CA ASP A 193 -19.50 -0.06 -0.10
C ASP A 193 -18.20 -0.11 0.70
N ALA A 194 -17.95 -1.19 1.44
CA ALA A 194 -16.67 -1.38 2.13
C ALA A 194 -15.50 -1.44 1.12
N ILE A 195 -15.63 -2.20 0.04
CA ILE A 195 -14.60 -2.26 -1.01
C ILE A 195 -14.39 -0.89 -1.68
N ILE A 196 -15.46 -0.14 -1.96
CA ILE A 196 -15.37 1.17 -2.60
C ILE A 196 -14.66 2.20 -1.69
N ASN A 197 -14.93 2.17 -0.38
CA ASN A 197 -14.35 3.10 0.59
C ASN A 197 -12.93 2.71 1.01
N ASP A 198 -12.75 1.42 1.35
CA ASP A 198 -11.55 0.88 1.98
C ASP A 198 -10.61 0.16 0.99
N CYS A 199 -10.96 0.16 -0.30
CA CYS A 199 -10.23 -0.54 -1.36
C CYS A 199 -10.30 -2.06 -1.19
N PHE A 200 -9.50 -2.81 -1.97
CA PHE A 200 -9.29 -4.24 -1.74
C PHE A 200 -8.36 -4.48 -0.54
N ASN A 201 -8.88 -4.25 0.66
CA ASN A 201 -8.15 -4.35 1.92
C ASN A 201 -7.84 -5.81 2.28
N ARG A 202 -6.55 -6.15 2.42
CA ARG A 202 -6.11 -7.52 2.75
C ARG A 202 -6.58 -8.04 4.12
N SER A 203 -7.06 -7.19 5.03
CA SER A 203 -7.71 -7.66 6.26
C SER A 203 -8.99 -8.46 5.99
N HIS A 204 -9.58 -8.30 4.80
CA HIS A 204 -10.68 -9.10 4.28
C HIS A 204 -10.22 -10.22 3.34
N ALA A 205 -8.92 -10.52 3.31
CA ALA A 205 -8.37 -11.59 2.48
C ALA A 205 -9.01 -12.94 2.81
N VAL A 206 -9.42 -13.64 1.75
CA VAL A 206 -9.97 -14.99 1.86
C VAL A 206 -8.85 -16.01 1.72
N ARG A 207 -8.95 -17.10 2.46
CA ARG A 207 -8.04 -18.24 2.36
C ARG A 207 -8.62 -19.27 1.41
N CYS A 208 -8.02 -19.41 0.23
CA CYS A 208 -8.39 -20.45 -0.75
C CYS A 208 -7.14 -21.16 -1.29
N ALA A 209 -7.30 -21.97 -2.34
CA ALA A 209 -6.27 -22.90 -2.82
C ALA A 209 -4.92 -22.24 -3.14
N ALA A 210 -4.94 -21.01 -3.67
CA ALA A 210 -3.75 -20.31 -4.16
C ALA A 210 -3.15 -19.31 -3.15
N GLY A 211 -3.70 -19.17 -1.96
CA GLY A 211 -3.22 -18.20 -0.96
C GLY A 211 -4.29 -17.58 -0.07
N GLN A 212 -3.83 -16.75 0.85
CA GLN A 212 -4.64 -15.86 1.66
C GLN A 212 -4.43 -14.43 1.16
N GLY A 213 -5.31 -13.98 0.28
CA GLY A 213 -5.21 -12.68 -0.38
C GLY A 213 -6.52 -12.29 -1.05
N ILE A 214 -6.46 -11.34 -1.98
CA ILE A 214 -7.63 -10.91 -2.76
C ILE A 214 -7.58 -11.60 -4.12
N TYR A 215 -8.69 -12.27 -4.45
CA TYR A 215 -8.80 -13.13 -5.63
C TYR A 215 -9.44 -12.39 -6.79
N PHE A 216 -8.84 -12.52 -7.97
CA PHE A 216 -9.33 -11.95 -9.22
C PHE A 216 -9.32 -13.01 -10.30
N ALA A 217 -10.39 -13.07 -11.10
CA ALA A 217 -10.53 -14.03 -12.18
C ALA A 217 -10.47 -13.37 -13.56
N THR A 218 -9.89 -14.07 -14.54
CA THR A 218 -9.89 -13.60 -15.94
C THR A 218 -11.27 -13.66 -16.59
N GLN A 219 -12.19 -14.44 -16.01
CA GLN A 219 -13.54 -14.66 -16.51
C GLN A 219 -14.58 -14.26 -15.46
N ALA A 220 -15.60 -13.52 -15.88
CA ALA A 220 -16.72 -13.14 -15.02
C ALA A 220 -17.45 -14.36 -14.46
N SER A 221 -17.61 -15.43 -15.25
CA SER A 221 -18.24 -16.69 -14.81
C SER A 221 -17.53 -17.34 -13.62
N THR A 222 -16.21 -17.21 -13.51
CA THR A 222 -15.44 -17.71 -12.36
C THR A 222 -15.72 -16.89 -11.11
N SER A 223 -15.94 -15.58 -11.26
CA SER A 223 -16.30 -14.68 -10.16
C SER A 223 -17.76 -14.80 -9.74
N LEU A 224 -18.64 -15.35 -10.58
CA LEU A 224 -20.08 -15.45 -10.32
C LEU A 224 -20.39 -16.21 -9.02
N SER A 225 -19.67 -17.30 -8.72
CA SER A 225 -19.87 -18.12 -7.52
C SER A 225 -19.57 -17.39 -6.21
N TYR A 226 -18.86 -16.26 -6.27
CA TYR A 226 -18.54 -15.41 -5.13
C TYR A 226 -19.51 -14.23 -4.98
N THR A 227 -20.48 -14.10 -5.90
CA THR A 227 -21.58 -13.15 -5.78
C THR A 227 -22.77 -13.78 -5.07
N GLN A 228 -23.54 -12.96 -4.35
CA GLN A 228 -24.81 -13.36 -3.75
C GLN A 228 -25.90 -12.39 -4.22
N PRO A 229 -27.07 -12.87 -4.68
CA PRO A 229 -28.20 -12.00 -4.97
C PRO A 229 -28.65 -11.30 -3.70
N ASP A 230 -28.88 -10.00 -3.77
CA ASP A 230 -29.55 -9.25 -2.71
C ASP A 230 -31.06 -9.55 -2.67
N SER A 231 -31.78 -8.83 -1.79
CA SER A 231 -33.25 -8.94 -1.68
C SER A 231 -34.02 -8.63 -2.97
N ASN A 232 -33.42 -7.92 -3.92
CA ASN A 232 -33.98 -7.60 -5.24
C ASN A 232 -33.47 -8.53 -6.36
N GLY A 233 -32.74 -9.58 -5.98
CA GLY A 233 -32.11 -10.53 -6.90
C GLY A 233 -30.89 -9.98 -7.65
N LEU A 234 -30.35 -8.82 -7.25
CA LEU A 234 -29.17 -8.23 -7.90
C LEU A 234 -27.89 -8.82 -7.34
N ARG A 235 -26.97 -9.15 -8.25
CA ARG A 235 -25.59 -9.56 -7.96
C ARG A 235 -24.65 -8.43 -8.30
N HIS A 236 -23.53 -8.36 -7.58
CA HIS A 236 -22.52 -7.32 -7.73
C HIS A 236 -21.15 -7.93 -8.01
N MET A 237 -20.45 -7.40 -9.01
CA MET A 237 -19.11 -7.82 -9.40
C MET A 237 -18.28 -6.62 -9.81
N PHE A 238 -17.05 -6.55 -9.33
CA PHE A 238 -16.10 -5.56 -9.81
C PHE A 238 -15.39 -6.07 -11.06
N MET A 239 -15.16 -5.18 -12.03
CA MET A 239 -14.11 -5.31 -13.03
C MET A 239 -13.00 -4.34 -12.65
N ALA A 240 -11.83 -4.89 -12.34
CA ALA A 240 -10.72 -4.19 -11.72
C ALA A 240 -9.48 -4.20 -12.62
N ARG A 241 -8.68 -3.15 -12.54
CA ARG A 241 -7.29 -3.17 -13.01
C ARG A 241 -6.43 -3.84 -11.95
N VAL A 242 -5.67 -4.86 -12.33
CA VAL A 242 -4.84 -5.64 -11.40
C VAL A 242 -3.41 -5.73 -11.92
N LEU A 243 -2.43 -5.35 -11.09
CA LEU A 243 -1.01 -5.48 -11.40
C LEU A 243 -0.59 -6.94 -11.16
N VAL A 244 -0.54 -7.73 -12.24
CA VAL A 244 -0.31 -9.19 -12.13
C VAL A 244 1.16 -9.53 -11.95
N GLY A 245 2.05 -8.78 -12.60
CA GLY A 245 3.50 -8.99 -12.52
C GLY A 245 3.94 -10.43 -12.84
N LYS A 246 4.90 -10.94 -12.08
CA LYS A 246 5.31 -12.36 -12.12
C LYS A 246 4.39 -13.19 -11.22
N THR A 247 3.82 -14.26 -11.78
CA THR A 247 2.95 -15.19 -11.05
C THR A 247 3.68 -16.48 -10.72
N THR A 248 3.41 -17.03 -9.54
CA THR A 248 3.84 -18.38 -9.15
C THR A 248 2.68 -19.21 -8.61
N ALA A 249 2.89 -20.52 -8.43
CA ALA A 249 1.96 -21.35 -7.70
C ALA A 249 1.93 -20.92 -6.23
N GLY A 250 0.73 -20.75 -5.68
CA GLY A 250 0.52 -20.55 -4.26
C GLY A 250 -0.14 -21.76 -3.62
N THR A 251 -0.21 -21.74 -2.29
CA THR A 251 -0.89 -22.75 -1.48
C THR A 251 -1.83 -22.07 -0.49
N GLN A 252 -2.73 -22.83 0.13
CA GLN A 252 -3.60 -22.30 1.19
C GLN A 252 -2.86 -21.69 2.39
N SER A 253 -1.57 -21.96 2.58
CA SER A 253 -0.75 -21.38 3.65
C SER A 253 0.01 -20.13 3.22
N THR A 254 -0.01 -19.77 1.93
CA THR A 254 0.67 -18.59 1.39
C THR A 254 -0.03 -17.32 1.86
N ARG A 255 0.61 -16.52 2.72
CA ARG A 255 0.05 -15.26 3.27
C ARG A 255 0.63 -14.00 2.66
N VAL A 256 1.77 -14.15 1.99
CA VAL A 256 2.50 -13.11 1.26
C VAL A 256 3.00 -13.73 -0.02
N CYS A 257 3.18 -12.93 -1.06
CA CYS A 257 3.71 -13.46 -2.32
C CYS A 257 5.14 -14.02 -2.10
N PRO A 258 5.48 -15.19 -2.66
CA PRO A 258 6.85 -15.71 -2.59
C PRO A 258 7.88 -14.72 -3.16
N PRO A 259 9.13 -14.70 -2.65
CA PRO A 259 10.16 -13.76 -3.11
C PRO A 259 10.36 -13.79 -4.63
N GLY A 260 10.36 -12.61 -5.25
CA GLY A 260 10.54 -12.46 -6.70
C GLY A 260 9.25 -12.62 -7.54
N PHE A 261 8.10 -12.80 -6.89
CA PHE A 261 6.78 -12.84 -7.52
C PHE A 261 5.87 -11.76 -6.94
N ASP A 262 4.84 -11.39 -7.71
CA ASP A 262 3.86 -10.36 -7.33
C ASP A 262 2.47 -10.94 -7.08
N THR A 263 2.15 -12.05 -7.75
CA THR A 263 0.88 -12.77 -7.57
C THR A 263 1.10 -14.25 -7.41
N THR A 264 0.12 -14.93 -6.80
CA THR A 264 0.01 -16.39 -6.89
C THR A 264 -1.23 -16.81 -7.68
N GLY A 265 -1.28 -18.08 -8.09
CA GLY A 265 -2.38 -18.64 -8.88
C GLY A 265 -1.89 -19.07 -10.25
N GLY A 266 -2.60 -18.65 -11.29
CA GLY A 266 -2.23 -18.90 -12.68
C GLY A 266 -3.41 -19.27 -13.58
N GLY A 267 -3.26 -18.99 -14.88
CA GLY A 267 -4.23 -19.29 -15.93
C GLY A 267 -5.48 -18.42 -15.87
N THR A 268 -6.36 -18.68 -14.91
CA THR A 268 -7.68 -18.05 -14.82
C THR A 268 -7.94 -17.29 -13.53
N VAL A 269 -7.09 -17.44 -12.51
CA VAL A 269 -7.22 -16.78 -11.21
C VAL A 269 -5.87 -16.28 -10.71
N PHE A 270 -5.86 -15.06 -10.21
CA PHE A 270 -4.71 -14.40 -9.59
C PHE A 270 -5.04 -13.95 -8.18
N VAL A 271 -4.07 -14.06 -7.29
CA VAL A 271 -4.17 -13.61 -5.89
C VAL A 271 -3.16 -12.49 -5.65
N THR A 272 -3.65 -11.35 -5.19
CA THR A 272 -2.81 -10.22 -4.77
C THR A 272 -2.62 -10.20 -3.27
N TYR A 273 -1.51 -9.61 -2.82
CA TYR A 273 -1.11 -9.56 -1.41
C TYR A 273 -0.84 -8.14 -0.90
N HIS A 274 -0.99 -7.13 -1.78
CA HIS A 274 -0.75 -5.73 -1.48
C HIS A 274 -1.99 -4.88 -1.79
N ASP A 275 -2.33 -3.97 -0.88
CA ASP A 275 -3.60 -3.22 -0.92
C ASP A 275 -3.70 -2.26 -2.13
N ALA A 276 -2.54 -1.81 -2.65
CA ALA A 276 -2.46 -0.95 -3.84
C ALA A 276 -2.33 -1.73 -5.16
N GLN A 277 -2.38 -3.06 -5.15
CA GLN A 277 -2.12 -3.87 -6.35
C GLN A 277 -3.30 -3.97 -7.32
N ALA A 278 -4.48 -3.53 -6.89
CA ALA A 278 -5.69 -3.54 -7.70
C ALA A 278 -6.56 -2.31 -7.47
N TYR A 279 -7.23 -1.85 -8.53
CA TYR A 279 -8.20 -0.77 -8.51
C TYR A 279 -9.54 -1.25 -9.08
N GLY A 280 -10.58 -1.27 -8.24
CA GLY A 280 -11.93 -1.66 -8.63
C GLY A 280 -12.62 -0.54 -9.41
N GLU A 281 -12.32 -0.45 -10.71
CA GLU A 281 -12.75 0.67 -11.54
C GLU A 281 -14.23 0.65 -11.91
N TYR A 282 -14.78 -0.54 -12.15
CA TYR A 282 -16.19 -0.68 -12.51
C TYR A 282 -16.91 -1.61 -11.55
N LEU A 283 -18.09 -1.21 -11.11
CA LEU A 283 -19.05 -2.08 -10.47
C LEU A 283 -20.16 -2.44 -11.44
N ILE A 284 -20.36 -3.74 -11.64
CA ILE A 284 -21.41 -4.29 -12.50
C ILE A 284 -22.51 -4.86 -11.59
N ALA A 285 -23.71 -4.30 -11.71
CA ALA A 285 -24.92 -4.85 -11.11
C ALA A 285 -25.69 -5.64 -12.17
N PHE A 286 -26.01 -6.90 -11.90
CA PHE A 286 -26.61 -7.81 -12.88
C PHE A 286 -27.55 -8.83 -12.25
N ARG A 287 -28.31 -9.55 -13.08
CA ARG A 287 -29.16 -10.68 -12.71
C ARG A 287 -28.72 -11.95 -13.43
#